data_AF-A0AAW9J0A7-F1
#
_entry.id   AF-A0AAW9J0A7-F1
#
_cell.length_a   1.000
_cell.length_b   1.000
_cell.length_c   1.000
_cell.angle_alpha   90.00
_cell.angle_beta   90.00
_cell.angle_gamma   90.00
#
_symmetry.space_group_name_H-M   'P 1'
#
loop_
_entity.id
_entity.type
_entity.pdbx_description
1 polymer ?
#
loop_
_entity_poly.entity_id
_entity_poly.type
_entity_poly.pdbx_seq_one_letter_code
_entity_poly.pdbx_strand_id
1 'polypeptide(L)'
;MAVTIDDIAKKAGVSSATISRVLNNSSYVKDETKEKVLKVIEEMNYVPSAIARSLSRRETSTIGIIVPDITNPYFGEIIKGISKIAEEVGLNIILFNTNNDIKSELKALDEVKKHRLKGVIMTPGFGDTKFEDIFIDIIKSTSM
;
A
#
# COMPACT_ATOMS: atom_id res chain seq x y z
N MET A 1 -11.15 0.21 24.67
CA MET A 1 -11.38 -0.70 23.52
C MET A 1 -11.55 0.15 22.28
N ALA A 2 -10.91 -0.21 21.17
CA ALA A 2 -11.10 0.49 19.90
C ALA A 2 -12.46 0.11 19.30
N VAL A 3 -13.21 1.09 18.79
CA VAL A 3 -14.49 0.86 18.11
C VAL A 3 -14.24 0.09 16.82
N THR A 4 -15.01 -0.97 16.58
CA THR A 4 -14.90 -1.81 15.38
C THR A 4 -16.02 -1.52 14.38
N ILE A 5 -15.89 -2.03 13.14
CA ILE A 5 -16.95 -1.95 12.12
C ILE A 5 -18.25 -2.61 12.62
N ASP A 6 -18.13 -3.70 13.38
CA ASP A 6 -19.29 -4.42 13.90
C ASP A 6 -20.02 -3.63 15.00
N ASP A 7 -19.30 -2.83 15.78
CA ASP A 7 -19.91 -1.92 16.76
C ASP A 7 -20.70 -0.81 16.06
N ILE A 8 -20.13 -0.25 14.99
CA ILE A 8 -20.80 0.74 14.14
C ILE A 8 -22.04 0.14 13.48
N ALA A 9 -21.93 -1.07 12.94
CA ALA A 9 -23.05 -1.78 12.29
C ALA A 9 -24.22 -2.00 13.27
N LYS A 10 -23.92 -2.45 14.49
CA LYS A 10 -24.91 -2.63 15.57
C LYS A 10 -25.59 -1.31 15.94
N LYS A 11 -24.82 -0.24 16.16
CA LYS A 11 -25.39 1.07 16.56
C LYS A 11 -26.19 1.72 15.43
N ALA A 12 -25.76 1.57 14.18
CA ALA A 12 -26.49 2.07 13.01
C ALA A 12 -27.68 1.18 12.61
N GLY A 13 -27.79 -0.05 13.15
CA GLY A 13 -28.86 -1.00 12.82
C GLY A 13 -28.79 -1.50 11.37
N VAL A 14 -27.58 -1.67 10.84
CA VAL A 14 -27.33 -2.16 9.47
C VAL A 14 -26.28 -3.26 9.49
N SER A 15 -26.07 -3.96 8.37
CA SER A 15 -25.01 -4.96 8.27
C SER A 15 -23.63 -4.31 8.09
N SER A 16 -22.57 -5.01 8.50
CA SER A 16 -21.18 -4.61 8.25
C SER A 16 -20.89 -4.43 6.75
N ALA A 17 -21.61 -5.15 5.88
CA ALA A 17 -21.56 -4.97 4.43
C ALA A 17 -22.13 -3.60 3.99
N THR A 18 -23.21 -3.13 4.60
CA THR A 18 -23.75 -1.77 4.36
C THR A 18 -22.78 -0.69 4.82
N ILE A 19 -22.15 -0.87 6.00
CA ILE A 19 -21.09 0.04 6.47
C ILE A 19 -19.94 0.12 5.46
N SER A 20 -19.47 -1.03 4.97
CA SER A 20 -18.43 -1.09 3.94
C SER A 20 -18.83 -0.34 2.67
N ARG A 21 -20.08 -0.48 2.20
CA ARG A 21 -20.60 0.26 1.04
C ARG A 21 -20.63 1.76 1.26
N VAL A 22 -21.03 2.22 2.45
CA VAL A 22 -21.04 3.65 2.82
C VAL A 22 -19.62 4.21 2.85
N LEU A 23 -18.68 3.52 3.50
CA LEU A 23 -17.27 3.93 3.60
C LEU A 23 -16.56 3.95 2.24
N ASN A 24 -16.98 3.09 1.31
CA ASN A 24 -16.45 3.03 -0.05
C ASN A 24 -17.22 3.91 -1.05
N ASN A 25 -18.17 4.74 -0.57
CA ASN A 25 -18.99 5.64 -1.38
C ASN A 25 -19.69 4.95 -2.58
N SER A 26 -20.19 3.73 -2.38
CA SER A 26 -20.89 2.96 -3.40
C SER A 26 -22.31 3.51 -3.66
N SER A 27 -22.71 3.61 -4.92
CA SER A 27 -24.01 4.15 -5.38
C SER A 27 -25.26 3.33 -5.01
N TYR A 28 -25.08 2.19 -4.33
CA TYR A 28 -26.17 1.26 -3.96
C TYR A 28 -26.72 1.46 -2.54
N VAL A 29 -26.41 2.58 -1.87
CA VAL A 29 -26.92 2.87 -0.51
C VAL A 29 -27.82 4.09 -0.56
N LYS A 30 -29.03 3.96 -0.01
CA LYS A 30 -29.97 5.08 0.12
C LYS A 30 -29.35 6.20 0.96
N ASP A 31 -29.57 7.45 0.57
CA ASP A 31 -28.99 8.62 1.24
C ASP A 31 -29.32 8.67 2.73
N GLU A 32 -30.56 8.35 3.11
CA GLU A 32 -30.98 8.26 4.52
C GLU A 32 -30.14 7.25 5.33
N THR A 33 -29.81 6.10 4.74
CA THR A 33 -28.96 5.09 5.40
C THR A 33 -27.51 5.56 5.48
N LYS A 34 -27.04 6.26 4.45
CA LYS A 34 -25.69 6.83 4.41
C LYS A 34 -25.50 7.87 5.51
N GLU A 35 -26.43 8.82 5.63
CA GLU A 35 -26.40 9.86 6.67
C GLU A 35 -26.43 9.26 8.08
N LYS A 36 -27.31 8.28 8.32
CA LYS A 36 -27.38 7.57 9.61
C LYS A 36 -26.05 6.93 9.99
N VAL A 37 -25.40 6.26 9.04
CA VAL A 37 -24.10 5.60 9.26
C VAL A 37 -23.00 6.63 9.54
N LEU A 38 -22.94 7.71 8.75
CA LEU A 38 -21.94 8.77 8.94
C LEU A 38 -22.06 9.43 10.32
N LYS A 39 -23.29 9.70 10.77
CA LYS A 39 -23.55 10.24 12.11
C LYS A 39 -23.04 9.30 13.22
N VAL A 40 -23.28 8.00 13.09
CA VAL A 40 -22.81 7.01 14.06
C VAL A 40 -21.27 6.91 14.09
N ILE A 41 -20.62 6.99 12.92
CA ILE A 41 -19.16 7.00 12.81
C ILE A 41 -18.58 8.21 13.55
N GLU A 42 -19.16 9.39 13.36
CA GLU A 42 -18.76 10.63 14.02
C GLU A 42 -18.98 10.56 15.53
N GLU A 43 -20.17 10.14 15.98
CA GLU A 43 -20.48 9.97 17.40
C GLU A 43 -19.56 8.98 18.13
N MET A 44 -19.08 7.95 17.43
CA MET A 44 -18.21 6.94 18.01
C MET A 44 -16.72 7.21 17.78
N ASN A 45 -16.39 8.34 17.14
CA ASN A 45 -15.03 8.71 16.75
C ASN A 45 -14.28 7.56 16.05
N TYR A 46 -14.98 6.84 15.18
CA TYR A 46 -14.43 5.68 14.47
C TYR A 46 -13.54 6.15 13.31
N VAL A 47 -12.25 5.86 13.42
CA VAL A 47 -11.28 6.09 12.33
C VAL A 47 -11.07 4.77 11.60
N PRO A 48 -11.44 4.66 10.30
CA PRO A 48 -11.28 3.42 9.58
C PRO A 48 -9.80 3.11 9.40
N SER A 49 -9.33 2.05 10.07
CA SER A 49 -7.94 1.58 10.01
C SER A 49 -7.52 1.34 8.55
N ALA A 50 -6.43 1.99 8.14
CA ALA A 50 -5.83 1.79 6.82
C ALA A 50 -5.46 0.32 6.59
N ILE A 51 -5.01 -0.37 7.65
CA ILE A 51 -4.65 -1.80 7.64
C ILE A 51 -5.89 -2.67 7.37
N ALA A 52 -7.02 -2.39 8.03
CA ALA A 52 -8.27 -3.13 7.78
C ALA A 52 -8.84 -2.87 6.37
N ARG A 53 -8.68 -1.64 5.84
CA ARG A 53 -9.00 -1.29 4.45
C ARG A 53 -8.13 -2.04 3.44
N SER A 54 -6.81 -2.13 3.65
CA SER A 54 -5.92 -2.88 2.76
C SER A 54 -6.15 -4.39 2.83
N LEU A 55 -6.45 -4.94 4.02
CA LEU A 55 -6.80 -6.35 4.22
C LEU A 55 -8.09 -6.73 3.47
N SER A 56 -9.14 -5.90 3.56
CA SER A 56 -10.43 -6.15 2.90
C SER A 56 -10.37 -5.99 1.39
N ARG A 57 -9.59 -5.03 0.88
CA ARG A 57 -9.43 -4.79 -0.57
C ARG A 57 -8.41 -5.71 -1.22
N ARG A 58 -7.59 -6.45 -0.44
CA ARG A 58 -6.40 -7.19 -0.92
C ARG A 58 -5.43 -6.35 -1.76
N GLU A 59 -5.58 -5.03 -1.72
CA GLU A 59 -4.75 -4.09 -2.43
C GLU A 59 -3.92 -3.33 -1.40
N THR A 60 -2.60 -3.43 -1.51
CA THR A 60 -1.69 -2.50 -0.86
C THR A 60 -1.70 -1.19 -1.64
N SER A 61 -1.52 -0.04 -1.00
CA SER A 61 -1.30 1.22 -1.70
C SER A 61 0.18 1.58 -1.63
N THR A 62 1.08 0.60 -1.71
CA THR A 62 2.49 0.79 -1.38
C THR A 62 3.38 0.33 -2.52
N ILE A 63 4.39 1.13 -2.88
CA ILE A 63 5.43 0.78 -3.84
C ILE A 63 6.78 0.63 -3.14
N GLY A 64 7.64 -0.23 -3.67
CA GLY A 64 9.03 -0.37 -3.23
C GLY A 64 9.96 0.53 -4.04
N ILE A 65 10.96 1.12 -3.40
CA ILE A 65 12.08 1.79 -4.06
C ILE A 65 13.36 1.11 -3.62
N ILE A 66 14.13 0.55 -4.56
CA ILE A 66 15.40 -0.14 -4.28
C ILE A 66 16.55 0.68 -4.87
N VAL A 67 17.44 1.15 -4.01
CA VAL A 67 18.60 1.98 -4.40
C VAL A 67 19.90 1.42 -3.83
N PRO A 68 21.02 1.59 -4.53
CA PRO A 68 22.32 1.10 -4.08
C PRO A 68 22.86 1.84 -2.87
N ASP A 69 22.62 3.15 -2.75
CA ASP A 69 23.14 3.96 -1.65
C ASP A 69 22.30 5.22 -1.42
N ILE A 70 21.62 5.29 -0.27
CA ILE A 70 20.81 6.46 0.13
C ILE A 70 21.63 7.69 0.52
N THR A 71 22.92 7.53 0.79
CA THR A 71 23.81 8.64 1.14
C THR A 71 24.26 9.41 -0.10
N ASN A 72 24.16 8.81 -1.28
CA ASN A 72 24.47 9.48 -2.54
C ASN A 72 23.34 10.47 -2.92
N PRO A 73 23.63 11.78 -3.02
CA PRO A 73 22.63 12.81 -3.30
C PRO A 73 21.84 12.61 -4.60
N TYR A 74 22.41 11.89 -5.58
CA TYR A 74 21.73 11.52 -6.82
C TYR A 74 20.39 10.81 -6.55
N PHE A 75 20.37 9.84 -5.63
CA PHE A 75 19.15 9.12 -5.28
C PHE A 75 18.20 9.96 -4.43
N GLY A 76 18.71 10.91 -3.65
CA GLY A 76 17.89 11.83 -2.86
C GLY A 76 16.91 12.62 -3.73
N GLU A 77 17.38 13.22 -4.82
CA GLU A 77 16.51 13.98 -5.74
C GLU A 77 15.52 13.08 -6.49
N ILE A 78 15.92 11.85 -6.86
CA ILE A 78 15.03 10.87 -7.48
C ILE A 78 13.92 10.46 -6.51
N ILE A 79 14.26 10.09 -5.28
CA ILE A 79 13.31 9.69 -4.23
C ILE A 79 12.36 10.84 -3.92
N LYS A 80 12.84 12.08 -3.86
CA LYS A 80 12.00 13.26 -3.68
C LYS A 80 10.98 13.42 -4.80
N GLY A 81 11.39 13.24 -6.06
CA GLY A 81 10.48 13.26 -7.21
C GLY A 81 9.42 12.15 -7.14
N ILE A 82 9.83 10.92 -6.82
CA ILE A 82 8.92 9.78 -6.64
C ILE A 82 7.94 10.03 -5.49
N SER A 83 8.43 10.55 -4.36
CA SER A 83 7.63 10.84 -3.17
C SER A 83 6.52 11.83 -3.45
N LYS A 84 6.82 12.89 -4.22
CA LYS A 84 5.82 13.89 -4.59
C LYS A 84 4.67 13.26 -5.37
N ILE A 85 4.98 12.46 -6.40
CA ILE A 85 3.94 11.82 -7.22
C ILE A 85 3.19 10.75 -6.41
N ALA A 86 3.89 9.96 -5.60
CA ALA A 86 3.27 8.96 -4.75
C ALA A 86 2.23 9.59 -3.80
N GLU A 87 2.55 10.74 -3.20
CA GLU A 87 1.60 11.49 -2.37
C GLU A 87 0.37 11.94 -3.17
N GLU A 88 0.58 12.54 -4.35
CA GLU A 88 -0.51 13.00 -5.24
C GLU A 88 -1.48 11.87 -5.63
N VAL A 89 -0.98 10.64 -5.79
CA VAL A 89 -1.81 9.47 -6.16
C VAL A 89 -2.19 8.57 -4.98
N GLY A 90 -1.88 8.96 -3.74
CA GLY A 90 -2.23 8.21 -2.53
C GLY A 90 -1.48 6.88 -2.36
N LEU A 91 -0.23 6.82 -2.83
CA LEU A 91 0.68 5.69 -2.64
C LEU A 91 1.67 5.97 -1.49
N ASN A 92 1.94 4.93 -0.71
CA ASN A 92 3.01 4.87 0.28
C ASN A 92 4.30 4.34 -0.37
N ILE A 93 5.44 4.66 0.23
CA ILE A 93 6.77 4.21 -0.22
C ILE A 93 7.44 3.39 0.86
N ILE A 94 8.07 2.28 0.47
CA ILE A 94 9.07 1.56 1.27
C ILE A 94 10.41 1.65 0.54
N LEU A 95 11.43 2.16 1.23
CA LEU A 95 12.78 2.33 0.69
C LEU A 95 13.69 1.18 1.14
N PHE A 96 14.41 0.60 0.19
CA PHE A 96 15.44 -0.43 0.42
C PHE A 96 16.79 0.10 -0.04
N ASN A 97 17.72 0.20 0.91
CA ASN A 97 19.11 0.55 0.65
C ASN A 97 19.96 -0.73 0.57
N THR A 98 20.59 -1.00 -0.57
CA THR A 98 21.26 -2.28 -0.83
C THR A 98 22.78 -2.25 -0.65
N ASN A 99 23.37 -1.07 -0.45
CA ASN A 99 24.82 -0.88 -0.30
C ASN A 99 25.65 -1.51 -1.45
N ASN A 100 25.13 -1.49 -2.69
CA ASN A 100 25.71 -2.21 -3.83
C ASN A 100 25.99 -3.69 -3.53
N ASP A 101 25.15 -4.37 -2.77
CA ASP A 101 25.28 -5.80 -2.48
C ASP A 101 24.13 -6.59 -3.09
N ILE A 102 24.47 -7.56 -3.95
CA ILE A 102 23.48 -8.36 -4.68
C ILE A 102 22.59 -9.20 -3.76
N LYS A 103 23.10 -9.63 -2.59
CA LYS A 103 22.27 -10.37 -1.62
C LYS A 103 21.22 -9.46 -1.01
N SER A 104 21.58 -8.21 -0.75
CA SER A 104 20.68 -7.17 -0.23
C SER A 104 19.63 -6.77 -1.27
N GLU A 105 19.99 -6.71 -2.56
CA GLU A 105 19.03 -6.53 -3.66
C GLU A 105 18.02 -7.68 -3.75
N LEU A 106 18.49 -8.94 -3.77
CA LEU A 106 17.62 -10.11 -3.82
C LEU A 106 16.69 -10.18 -2.59
N LYS A 107 17.20 -9.83 -1.41
CA LYS A 107 16.39 -9.73 -0.20
C LYS A 107 15.33 -8.63 -0.32
N ALA A 108 15.67 -7.47 -0.86
CA ALA A 108 14.72 -6.38 -1.05
C ALA A 108 13.57 -6.81 -2.00
N LEU A 109 13.88 -7.51 -3.09
CA LEU A 109 12.87 -8.06 -4.00
C LEU A 109 11.96 -9.10 -3.32
N ASP A 110 12.52 -9.96 -2.49
CA ASP A 110 11.74 -10.93 -1.71
C ASP A 110 10.79 -10.23 -0.72
N GLU A 111 11.23 -9.14 -0.09
CA GLU A 111 10.37 -8.31 0.77
C GLU A 111 9.27 -7.59 -0.02
N VAL A 112 9.55 -7.08 -1.22
CA VAL A 112 8.54 -6.52 -2.14
C VAL A 112 7.42 -7.55 -2.38
N LYS A 113 7.78 -8.83 -2.59
CA LYS A 113 6.83 -9.92 -2.78
C LYS A 113 6.06 -10.27 -1.52
N LYS A 114 6.75 -10.47 -0.39
CA LYS A 114 6.12 -10.80 0.91
C LYS A 114 5.12 -9.75 1.35
N HIS A 115 5.45 -8.48 1.16
CA HIS A 115 4.58 -7.36 1.50
C HIS A 115 3.52 -7.06 0.44
N ARG A 116 3.50 -7.81 -0.68
CA ARG A 116 2.54 -7.63 -1.79
C ARG A 116 2.47 -6.18 -2.27
N LEU A 117 3.63 -5.56 -2.48
CA LEU A 117 3.67 -4.18 -2.95
C LEU A 117 3.09 -4.07 -4.36
N LYS A 118 2.46 -2.94 -4.68
CA LYS A 118 1.83 -2.67 -5.98
C LYS A 118 2.84 -2.59 -7.14
N GLY A 119 4.10 -2.36 -6.83
CA GLY A 119 5.17 -2.27 -7.82
C GLY A 119 6.50 -1.91 -7.16
N VAL A 120 7.56 -1.92 -7.96
CA VAL A 120 8.91 -1.57 -7.53
C VAL A 120 9.58 -0.65 -8.55
N ILE A 121 10.28 0.37 -8.07
CA ILE A 121 11.22 1.19 -8.84
C ILE A 121 12.61 0.85 -8.34
N MET A 122 13.53 0.50 -9.22
CA MET A 122 14.85 0.03 -8.81
C MET A 122 15.97 0.58 -9.68
N THR A 123 17.10 0.90 -9.05
CA THR A 123 18.40 1.03 -9.71
C THR A 123 19.28 -0.17 -9.35
N PRO A 124 19.66 -1.03 -10.32
CA PRO A 124 20.54 -2.14 -10.06
C PRO A 124 21.99 -1.70 -9.83
N GLY A 125 22.66 -2.29 -8.83
CA GLY A 125 24.06 -2.00 -8.49
C GLY A 125 25.09 -2.77 -9.33
N PHE A 126 24.68 -3.77 -10.11
CA PHE A 126 25.58 -4.60 -10.93
C PHE A 126 25.06 -4.78 -12.37
N GLY A 127 25.95 -4.58 -13.33
CA GLY A 127 25.72 -4.84 -14.76
C GLY A 127 26.48 -6.06 -15.24
N ASP A 128 26.04 -7.26 -14.86
CA ASP A 128 26.54 -8.50 -15.45
C ASP A 128 25.40 -9.21 -16.18
N THR A 129 25.65 -9.79 -17.36
CA THR A 129 24.63 -10.37 -18.25
C THR A 129 23.73 -11.44 -17.62
N LYS A 130 24.13 -12.07 -16.51
CA LYS A 130 23.28 -13.00 -15.71
C LYS A 130 22.24 -12.28 -14.84
N PHE A 131 22.38 -10.97 -14.69
CA PHE A 131 21.55 -10.09 -13.88
C PHE A 131 20.15 -9.94 -14.48
N GLU A 132 20.04 -9.83 -15.81
CA GLU A 132 18.76 -9.69 -16.51
C GLU A 132 17.89 -10.93 -16.31
N ASP A 133 18.43 -12.14 -16.46
CA ASP A 133 17.65 -13.38 -16.36
C ASP A 133 17.03 -13.59 -14.97
N ILE A 134 17.83 -13.41 -13.90
CA ILE A 134 17.34 -13.55 -12.51
C ILE A 134 16.28 -12.50 -12.21
N PHE A 135 16.48 -11.25 -12.63
CA PHE A 135 15.51 -10.18 -12.41
C PHE A 135 14.21 -10.41 -13.18
N ILE A 136 14.33 -10.80 -14.46
CA ILE A 136 13.19 -11.10 -15.31
C ILE A 136 12.41 -12.27 -14.73
N ASP A 137 13.08 -13.32 -14.22
CA ASP A 137 12.40 -14.44 -13.58
C ASP A 137 11.70 -14.03 -12.29
N ILE A 138 12.33 -13.17 -11.47
CA ILE A 138 11.70 -12.62 -10.26
C ILE A 138 10.48 -11.76 -10.65
N ILE A 139 10.59 -10.87 -11.62
CA ILE A 139 9.49 -10.01 -12.10
C ILE A 139 8.36 -10.86 -12.71
N LYS A 140 8.67 -11.85 -13.55
CA LYS A 140 7.70 -12.80 -14.11
C LYS A 140 7.00 -13.60 -13.02
N SER A 141 7.74 -14.03 -11.99
CA SER A 141 7.16 -14.71 -10.82
C SER A 141 6.35 -13.78 -9.88
N THR A 142 6.46 -12.47 -10.08
CA THR A 142 5.73 -11.40 -9.38
C THR A 142 4.51 -10.94 -10.17
N SER A 143 4.31 -11.45 -11.39
CA SER A 143 3.07 -11.27 -12.14
C SER A 143 1.94 -11.99 -11.40
N MET A 144 1.10 -11.20 -10.73
CA MET A 144 -0.23 -11.61 -10.24
C MET A 144 -1.15 -11.98 -11.40
#